data_AF-A0A498J0V1-F1
#
_entry.id   AF-A0A498J0V1-F1
#
_cell.length_a   1.000
_cell.length_b   1.000
_cell.length_c   1.000
_cell.angle_alpha   90.00
_cell.angle_beta   90.00
_cell.angle_gamma   90.00
#
_symmetry.space_group_name_H-M   'P 1'
#
loop_
_entity.id
_entity.type
_entity.pdbx_description
1 polymer ?
#
loop_
_entity_poly.entity_id
_entity_poly.type
_entity_poly.pdbx_seq_one_letter_code
_entity_poly.pdbx_strand_id
1 'polypeptide(L)'
;MLRVAARRLSSVSASPWRSNQAATASSFILSRNLIDGRDFSDGLRSAYFIPDLYLPSRGFASGSLTPSGDNNLVPDVPPTVAAVKNPSSKIVYDEYNHERYPPGDPSKRAFAYFVLTGGRFVYASLIRLLILKFVLSMSASKDVLAMASLEVDLSSIEPGSTVTVKWRGKPVFIRRRTDDDIKLANSVDINSLRDPQQDAERVKNPEWLIVVGVCTHLGCIPLPNAGDFGGWFCPCHGSHYDISGRIRKGPAPYNLEVPTYSFLEENKLLIG
;
A
#
# COMPACT_ATOMS: atom_id res chain seq x y z
N MET A 1 -10.96 39.76 -1.63
CA MET A 1 -9.99 40.71 -2.22
C MET A 1 -8.61 40.07 -2.20
N LEU A 2 -7.80 40.33 -3.27
CA LEU A 2 -6.44 39.86 -3.60
C LEU A 2 -6.31 38.39 -4.07
N ARG A 3 -6.15 38.09 -5.38
CA ARG A 3 -5.04 38.32 -6.36
C ARG A 3 -3.75 37.59 -5.97
N VAL A 4 -3.44 36.44 -6.59
CA VAL A 4 -2.63 36.24 -7.83
C VAL A 4 -1.20 36.79 -7.73
N ALA A 5 -0.20 35.91 -7.81
CA ALA A 5 1.05 36.16 -8.53
C ALA A 5 1.76 34.84 -8.87
N ALA A 6 1.94 34.61 -10.18
CA ALA A 6 2.74 33.56 -10.78
C ALA A 6 4.23 33.91 -10.80
N ARG A 7 5.10 32.90 -10.98
CA ARG A 7 6.18 32.93 -11.99
C ARG A 7 6.83 31.56 -12.18
N ARG A 8 6.72 31.04 -13.41
CA ARG A 8 7.66 30.13 -14.06
C ARG A 8 8.86 30.93 -14.59
N LEU A 9 9.97 30.25 -14.87
CA LEU A 9 10.82 30.25 -16.09
C LEU A 9 12.04 29.35 -15.78
N SER A 10 12.19 28.16 -16.40
CA SER A 10 12.99 27.88 -17.63
C SER A 10 14.51 28.08 -17.38
N SER A 11 15.46 27.20 -17.72
CA SER A 11 15.65 26.35 -18.92
C SER A 11 17.02 25.61 -18.87
N VAL A 12 17.11 24.41 -19.47
CA VAL A 12 18.21 23.91 -20.38
C VAL A 12 19.59 23.63 -19.71
N SER A 13 20.37 22.55 -19.91
CA SER A 13 20.50 21.51 -20.94
C SER A 13 21.50 20.41 -20.50
N ALA A 14 21.45 19.28 -21.21
CA ALA A 14 22.59 18.44 -21.63
C ALA A 14 23.09 17.31 -20.70
N SER A 15 22.61 16.10 -21.05
CA SER A 15 23.28 14.79 -21.12
C SER A 15 24.71 14.87 -21.73
N PRO A 16 25.56 13.80 -21.83
CA PRO A 16 25.22 12.37 -21.77
C PRO A 16 26.27 11.38 -21.17
N TRP A 17 25.90 10.08 -21.18
CA TRP A 17 26.76 8.89 -21.38
C TRP A 17 27.77 8.50 -20.27
N ARG A 18 28.05 7.22 -19.97
CA ARG A 18 27.50 5.90 -20.33
C ARG A 18 28.11 4.88 -19.34
N SER A 19 27.32 3.85 -19.02
CA SER A 19 27.64 2.43 -18.74
C SER A 19 29.10 1.96 -18.56
N ASN A 20 29.34 1.17 -17.50
CA ASN A 20 29.56 -0.30 -17.55
C ASN A 20 29.68 -0.85 -16.10
N GLN A 21 28.86 -1.84 -15.70
CA GLN A 21 29.16 -3.30 -15.67
C GLN A 21 30.39 -3.64 -14.81
N ALA A 22 30.44 -4.62 -13.90
CA ALA A 22 29.74 -5.88 -13.71
C ALA A 22 29.88 -6.29 -12.22
N ALA A 23 28.87 -6.85 -11.56
CA ALA A 23 28.59 -8.29 -11.42
C ALA A 23 29.25 -8.98 -10.20
N THR A 24 28.36 -9.69 -9.45
CA THR A 24 28.55 -10.96 -8.71
C THR A 24 29.51 -10.98 -7.52
N ALA A 25 29.05 -11.03 -6.27
CA ALA A 25 28.46 -12.20 -5.56
C ALA A 25 29.45 -13.36 -5.37
N SER A 26 29.79 -13.70 -4.11
CA SER A 26 29.40 -14.97 -3.45
C SER A 26 30.31 -15.34 -2.27
N SER A 27 29.64 -15.82 -1.20
CA SER A 27 29.99 -16.95 -0.32
C SER A 27 31.20 -16.92 0.64
N PHE A 28 30.84 -16.92 1.93
CA PHE A 28 31.27 -17.76 3.06
C PHE A 28 32.36 -18.84 2.83
N ILE A 29 33.24 -19.04 3.82
CA ILE A 29 33.45 -20.31 4.58
C ILE A 29 34.49 -20.12 5.71
N LEU A 30 34.24 -20.82 6.83
CA LEU A 30 35.07 -20.98 8.04
C LEU A 30 36.36 -21.81 7.82
N SER A 31 37.42 -21.51 8.60
CA SER A 31 38.28 -22.51 9.30
C SER A 31 39.25 -21.79 10.27
N ARG A 32 39.17 -22.06 11.58
CA ARG A 32 40.00 -22.97 12.41
C ARG A 32 41.46 -22.52 12.66
N ASN A 33 41.67 -22.08 13.91
CA ASN A 33 42.85 -22.09 14.80
C ASN A 33 44.24 -22.45 14.24
N LEU A 34 45.23 -21.59 14.52
CA LEU A 34 46.55 -22.00 15.00
C LEU A 34 47.20 -20.91 15.88
N ILE A 35 48.05 -21.39 16.78
CA ILE A 35 48.75 -20.74 17.90
C ILE A 35 49.91 -19.86 17.40
N ASP A 36 50.21 -18.72 18.06
CA ASP A 36 51.50 -18.41 18.73
C ASP A 36 51.68 -16.90 19.08
N GLY A 37 52.29 -16.64 20.25
CA GLY A 37 53.40 -15.69 20.40
C GLY A 37 53.21 -14.16 20.47
N ARG A 38 53.28 -13.67 21.72
CA ARG A 38 54.06 -12.48 22.21
C ARG A 38 53.55 -11.03 22.02
N ASP A 39 53.83 -10.30 23.09
CA ASP A 39 53.61 -8.88 23.41
C ASP A 39 54.10 -7.88 22.36
N PHE A 40 53.38 -6.75 22.22
CA PHE A 40 54.00 -5.42 22.18
C PHE A 40 53.00 -4.30 22.51
N SER A 41 53.54 -3.26 23.12
CA SER A 41 52.89 -2.14 23.80
C SER A 41 52.46 -0.99 22.88
N ASP A 42 51.71 -0.09 23.52
CA ASP A 42 51.61 1.35 23.29
C ASP A 42 50.62 1.92 22.26
N GLY A 43 49.89 2.94 22.73
CA GLY A 43 49.83 4.18 21.97
C GLY A 43 48.46 4.76 21.65
N LEU A 44 47.89 5.46 22.62
CA LEU A 44 47.42 6.85 22.51
C LEU A 44 46.34 7.25 21.46
N ARG A 45 45.24 7.76 22.04
CA ARG A 45 44.60 9.08 21.78
C ARG A 45 43.84 9.34 20.47
N SER A 46 42.66 9.92 20.70
CA SER A 46 42.22 11.28 20.27
C SER A 46 40.82 11.18 19.63
N ALA A 47 39.76 11.57 20.34
CA ALA A 47 39.19 12.92 20.43
C ALA A 47 37.94 13.04 19.53
N TYR A 48 36.87 13.65 20.02
CA TYR A 48 36.45 15.02 19.68
C TYR A 48 34.99 15.29 20.14
N PHE A 49 34.87 16.24 21.08
CA PHE A 49 33.93 17.37 21.14
C PHE A 49 32.43 17.21 21.54
N ILE A 50 32.07 18.01 22.56
CA ILE A 50 30.77 18.31 23.20
C ILE A 50 30.16 19.58 22.51
N PRO A 51 28.85 19.90 22.61
CA PRO A 51 28.40 20.78 23.70
C PRO A 51 26.97 20.53 24.27
N ASP A 52 26.78 21.15 25.45
CA ASP A 52 25.68 21.14 26.44
C ASP A 52 24.26 21.58 26.02
N LEU A 53 23.26 21.29 26.88
CA LEU A 53 22.37 22.27 27.56
C LEU A 53 21.28 21.57 28.46
N TYR A 54 21.40 21.77 29.80
CA TYR A 54 20.42 21.92 30.94
C TYR A 54 19.01 21.27 30.89
N LEU A 55 18.38 20.64 31.92
CA LEU A 55 18.30 20.71 33.42
C LEU A 55 17.38 19.54 33.90
N PRO A 56 17.08 19.22 35.19
CA PRO A 56 17.82 19.26 36.47
C PRO A 56 17.93 17.85 37.10
N SER A 57 19.14 17.39 37.44
CA SER A 57 19.29 16.27 38.38
C SER A 57 19.21 16.80 39.82
N ARG A 58 18.21 16.35 40.59
CA ARG A 58 18.20 16.45 42.06
C ARG A 58 19.55 15.96 42.58
N GLY A 59 20.30 16.85 43.22
CA GLY A 59 21.56 16.50 43.87
C GLY A 59 21.32 15.51 45.00
N PHE A 60 21.96 14.36 44.93
CA PHE A 60 22.18 13.53 46.10
C PHE A 60 23.37 14.13 46.86
N ALA A 61 23.08 14.96 47.85
CA ALA A 61 24.08 15.34 48.84
C ALA A 61 24.48 14.07 49.61
N SER A 62 25.68 13.56 49.34
CA SER A 62 26.29 12.54 50.20
C SER A 62 26.89 13.25 51.41
N GLY A 63 26.09 13.43 52.46
CA GLY A 63 26.61 13.78 53.77
C GLY A 63 27.44 12.60 54.30
N SER A 64 28.67 12.85 54.71
CA SER A 64 29.52 11.87 55.38
C SER A 64 28.85 11.34 56.64
N LEU A 65 28.53 10.05 56.69
CA LEU A 65 28.01 9.36 57.87
C LEU A 65 29.12 8.94 58.83
N THR A 66 30.06 9.84 59.14
CA THR A 66 30.98 9.63 60.26
C THR A 66 30.44 10.41 61.46
N PRO A 67 30.14 9.77 62.60
CA PRO A 67 29.89 10.50 63.83
C PRO A 67 31.18 11.24 64.19
N SER A 68 31.17 12.57 64.12
CA SER A 68 32.25 13.38 64.69
C SER A 68 32.14 13.33 66.20
N GLY A 69 32.79 12.35 66.80
CA GLY A 69 32.86 12.21 68.25
C GLY A 69 32.38 10.85 68.70
N ASP A 70 33.28 9.88 68.68
CA ASP A 70 33.35 8.89 69.76
C ASP A 70 34.80 8.42 69.87
N ASN A 71 35.49 9.07 70.79
CA ASN A 71 36.81 8.70 71.26
C ASN A 71 36.68 7.42 72.08
N ASN A 72 36.75 6.24 71.45
CA ASN A 72 37.06 5.00 72.16
C ASN A 72 37.59 3.89 71.24
N LEU A 73 38.88 3.61 71.48
CA LEU A 73 39.58 2.32 71.43
C LEU A 73 40.01 1.68 70.09
N VAL A 74 41.34 1.45 70.08
CA VAL A 74 42.21 0.52 69.33
C VAL A 74 42.84 1.07 68.04
N PRO A 75 44.12 1.49 68.08
CA PRO A 75 44.79 2.16 66.96
C PRO A 75 45.38 1.22 65.87
N ASP A 76 44.96 -0.04 65.75
CA ASP A 76 45.66 -0.99 64.84
C ASP A 76 44.79 -1.99 64.08
N VAL A 77 43.51 -1.65 63.82
CA VAL A 77 42.67 -2.51 62.99
C VAL A 77 42.47 -1.88 61.61
N PRO A 78 42.84 -2.56 60.51
CA PRO A 78 42.70 -2.00 59.17
C PRO A 78 41.23 -1.67 58.85
N PRO A 79 40.97 -0.61 58.06
CA PRO A 79 39.63 -0.08 57.78
C PRO A 79 38.68 -1.12 57.15
N THR A 80 39.22 -2.18 56.57
CA THR A 80 38.46 -3.34 56.06
C THR A 80 37.75 -4.13 57.16
N VAL A 81 38.26 -4.15 58.38
CA VAL A 81 37.64 -4.84 59.52
C VAL A 81 36.61 -3.94 60.23
N ALA A 82 36.82 -2.62 60.24
CA ALA A 82 35.81 -1.68 60.74
C ALA A 82 34.52 -1.70 59.89
N ALA A 83 34.65 -1.98 58.58
CA ALA A 83 33.53 -2.18 57.67
C ALA A 83 32.73 -3.49 57.93
N VAL A 84 33.22 -4.37 58.83
CA VAL A 84 32.53 -5.62 59.22
C VAL A 84 31.57 -5.39 60.40
N LYS A 85 31.26 -4.14 60.78
CA LYS A 85 30.19 -3.83 61.76
C LYS A 85 28.78 -4.02 61.17
N ASN A 86 28.47 -5.25 60.71
CA ASN A 86 27.24 -5.95 61.07
C ASN A 86 27.29 -7.41 60.60
N PRO A 87 27.96 -8.31 61.35
CA PRO A 87 27.89 -9.73 61.09
C PRO A 87 26.61 -10.28 61.74
N SER A 88 25.46 -9.95 61.15
CA SER A 88 24.19 -10.60 61.44
C SER A 88 23.66 -11.15 60.13
N SER A 89 23.37 -12.45 60.07
CA SER A 89 22.72 -13.08 58.90
C SER A 89 21.28 -12.59 58.67
N LYS A 90 20.74 -11.80 59.61
CA LYS A 90 19.46 -11.12 59.45
C LYS A 90 19.64 -9.87 58.62
N ILE A 91 19.19 -9.94 57.37
CA ILE A 91 19.02 -8.77 56.50
C ILE A 91 17.83 -7.98 57.06
N VAL A 92 18.10 -6.92 57.82
CA VAL A 92 17.08 -5.97 58.25
C VAL A 92 16.92 -4.94 57.14
N TYR A 93 15.88 -5.10 56.34
CA TYR A 93 15.50 -4.09 55.36
C TYR A 93 14.90 -2.88 56.10
N ASP A 94 15.22 -1.67 55.65
CA ASP A 94 14.56 -0.45 56.14
C ASP A 94 13.08 -0.48 55.68
N GLU A 95 12.18 -0.83 56.59
CA GLU A 95 10.74 -0.94 56.31
C GLU A 95 10.04 0.42 56.34
N TYR A 96 10.72 1.50 56.73
CA TYR A 96 10.09 2.80 56.97
C TYR A 96 9.50 3.45 55.70
N ASN A 97 10.00 3.09 54.51
CA ASN A 97 9.57 3.66 53.22
C ASN A 97 8.94 2.64 52.25
N HIS A 98 8.75 1.39 52.66
CA HIS A 98 8.28 0.32 51.78
C HIS A 98 7.04 -0.34 52.38
N GLU A 99 5.86 0.25 52.17
CA GLU A 99 4.60 -0.45 52.39
C GLU A 99 4.52 -1.67 51.45
N ARG A 100 4.83 -2.86 51.99
CA ARG A 100 4.59 -4.12 51.30
C ARG A 100 3.10 -4.43 51.35
N TYR A 101 2.40 -4.11 50.27
CA TYR A 101 1.03 -4.54 50.10
C TYR A 101 0.95 -6.07 50.02
N PRO A 102 -0.07 -6.70 50.65
CA PRO A 102 -0.26 -8.13 50.56
C PRO A 102 -0.48 -8.54 49.09
N PRO A 103 0.05 -9.69 48.66
CA PRO A 103 -0.19 -10.19 47.31
C PRO A 103 -1.70 -10.36 47.08
N GLY A 104 -2.23 -9.69 46.05
CA GLY A 104 -3.63 -9.85 45.64
C GLY A 104 -4.62 -8.80 46.15
N ASP A 105 -4.16 -7.65 46.68
CA ASP A 105 -5.01 -6.53 47.09
C ASP A 105 -6.11 -6.19 46.04
N PRO A 106 -7.41 -6.35 46.37
CA PRO A 106 -8.52 -6.09 45.44
C PRO A 106 -8.57 -4.65 44.91
N SER A 107 -8.12 -3.66 45.70
CA SER A 107 -8.21 -2.24 45.36
C SER A 107 -7.38 -1.86 44.12
N LYS A 108 -6.32 -2.62 43.81
CA LYS A 108 -5.39 -2.36 42.71
C LYS A 108 -5.69 -3.14 41.42
N ARG A 109 -6.61 -4.11 41.49
CA ARG A 109 -6.98 -4.97 40.35
C ARG A 109 -7.58 -4.16 39.21
N ALA A 110 -8.38 -3.13 39.50
CA ALA A 110 -8.98 -2.29 38.47
C ALA A 110 -7.91 -1.56 37.64
N PHE A 111 -6.90 -0.98 38.29
CA PHE A 111 -5.78 -0.34 37.61
C PHE A 111 -4.95 -1.36 36.82
N ALA A 112 -4.66 -2.53 37.41
CA ALA A 112 -3.93 -3.61 36.73
C ALA A 112 -4.67 -4.11 35.47
N TYR A 113 -5.99 -4.31 35.56
CA TYR A 113 -6.82 -4.67 34.41
C TYR A 113 -6.84 -3.56 33.37
N PHE A 114 -7.00 -2.30 33.77
CA PHE A 114 -6.95 -1.17 32.85
C PHE A 114 -5.65 -1.14 32.04
N VAL A 115 -4.49 -1.28 32.71
CA VAL A 115 -3.18 -1.32 32.04
C VAL A 115 -3.07 -2.53 31.11
N LEU A 116 -3.47 -3.72 31.58
CA LEU A 116 -3.41 -4.96 30.78
C LEU A 116 -4.33 -4.89 29.55
N THR A 117 -5.58 -4.47 29.71
CA THR A 117 -6.54 -4.36 28.62
C THR A 117 -6.18 -3.23 27.66
N GLY A 118 -5.68 -2.10 28.18
CA GLY A 118 -5.17 -1.00 27.36
C GLY A 118 -3.99 -1.46 26.48
N GLY A 119 -3.04 -2.19 27.06
CA GLY A 119 -1.93 -2.79 26.31
C GLY A 119 -2.41 -3.76 25.23
N ARG A 120 -3.38 -4.63 25.54
CA ARG A 120 -3.98 -5.56 24.55
C ARG A 120 -4.69 -4.84 23.43
N PHE A 121 -5.40 -3.75 23.72
CA PHE A 121 -6.07 -2.92 22.70
C PHE A 121 -5.06 -2.29 21.74
N VAL A 122 -3.98 -1.71 22.26
CA VAL A 122 -2.90 -1.13 21.43
C VAL A 122 -2.25 -2.22 20.58
N TYR A 123 -1.89 -3.36 21.17
CA TYR A 123 -1.30 -4.49 20.46
C TYR A 123 -2.19 -5.01 19.32
N ALA A 124 -3.47 -5.26 19.60
CA ALA A 124 -4.42 -5.73 18.61
C ALA A 124 -4.62 -4.71 17.47
N SER A 125 -4.63 -3.41 17.81
CA SER A 125 -4.77 -2.33 16.82
C SER A 125 -3.56 -2.26 15.89
N LEU A 126 -2.33 -2.39 16.42
CA LEU A 126 -1.12 -2.38 15.62
C LEU A 126 -1.04 -3.58 14.67
N ILE A 127 -1.38 -4.77 15.14
CA ILE A 127 -1.42 -5.98 14.29
C ILE A 127 -2.45 -5.81 13.18
N ARG A 128 -3.64 -5.30 13.51
CA ARG A 128 -4.68 -5.03 12.51
C ARG A 128 -4.15 -4.08 11.43
N LEU A 129 -3.49 -2.98 11.81
CA LEU A 129 -2.93 -2.03 10.85
C LEU A 129 -1.84 -2.66 10.00
N LEU A 130 -0.97 -3.50 10.57
CA LEU A 130 0.07 -4.20 9.84
C LEU A 130 -0.53 -5.15 8.79
N ILE A 131 -1.50 -5.99 9.19
CA ILE A 131 -2.18 -6.90 8.28
C ILE A 131 -2.91 -6.13 7.17
N LEU A 132 -3.64 -5.07 7.52
CA LEU A 132 -4.34 -4.25 6.54
C LEU A 132 -3.38 -3.60 5.54
N LYS A 133 -2.25 -3.06 6.00
CA LYS A 133 -1.24 -2.47 5.11
C LYS A 133 -0.62 -3.51 4.19
N PHE A 134 -0.35 -4.71 4.72
CA PHE A 134 0.17 -5.81 3.91
C PHE A 134 -0.83 -6.26 2.84
N VAL A 135 -2.09 -6.51 3.21
CA VAL A 135 -3.13 -6.91 2.26
C VAL A 135 -3.41 -5.80 1.23
N LEU A 136 -3.49 -4.54 1.66
CA LEU A 136 -3.69 -3.41 0.75
C LEU A 136 -2.47 -3.15 -0.16
N SER A 137 -1.27 -3.57 0.23
CA SER A 137 -0.10 -3.50 -0.66
C SER A 137 -0.21 -4.44 -1.87
N MET A 138 -1.03 -5.49 -1.78
CA MET A 138 -1.33 -6.40 -2.89
C MET A 138 -2.56 -5.97 -3.71
N SER A 139 -3.25 -4.88 -3.30
CA SER A 139 -4.39 -4.34 -4.05
C SER A 139 -3.93 -3.46 -5.22
N ALA A 140 -4.86 -3.06 -6.09
CA ALA A 140 -4.55 -2.27 -7.27
C ALA A 140 -3.78 -0.98 -6.92
N SER A 141 -2.67 -0.75 -7.61
CA SER A 141 -1.82 0.43 -7.43
C SER A 141 -2.47 1.70 -8.01
N LYS A 142 -2.01 2.86 -7.54
CA LYS A 142 -2.61 4.16 -7.90
C LYS A 142 -2.51 4.51 -9.39
N ASP A 143 -1.47 4.04 -10.06
CA ASP A 143 -1.30 4.17 -11.51
C ASP A 143 -2.33 3.34 -12.29
N VAL A 144 -2.66 2.13 -11.83
CA VAL A 144 -3.74 1.31 -12.40
C VAL A 144 -5.09 1.98 -12.19
N LEU A 145 -5.32 2.60 -11.02
CA LEU A 145 -6.54 3.38 -10.76
C LEU A 145 -6.61 4.69 -11.56
N ALA A 146 -5.47 5.30 -11.88
CA ALA A 146 -5.44 6.48 -12.75
C ALA A 146 -5.86 6.15 -14.20
N MET A 147 -5.67 4.89 -14.64
CA MET A 147 -6.19 4.39 -15.92
C MET A 147 -7.69 4.04 -15.88
N ALA A 148 -8.43 4.46 -14.85
CA ALA A 148 -9.85 4.14 -14.70
C ALA A 148 -10.76 4.89 -15.67
N SER A 149 -10.35 6.07 -16.14
CA SER A 149 -11.08 6.90 -17.11
C SER A 149 -10.25 7.13 -18.36
N LEU A 150 -10.84 6.94 -19.54
CA LEU A 150 -10.19 7.18 -20.84
C LEU A 150 -10.99 8.21 -21.63
N GLU A 151 -10.31 9.25 -22.11
CA GLU A 151 -10.87 10.20 -23.07
C GLU A 151 -10.50 9.76 -24.49
N VAL A 152 -11.50 9.63 -25.36
CA VAL A 152 -11.33 9.25 -26.77
C VAL A 152 -11.92 10.35 -27.65
N ASP A 153 -11.16 10.79 -28.65
CA ASP A 153 -11.62 11.74 -29.65
C ASP A 153 -12.46 11.03 -30.73
N LEU A 154 -13.71 11.46 -30.89
CA LEU A 154 -14.66 10.88 -31.83
C LEU A 154 -14.49 11.41 -33.26
N SER A 155 -13.79 12.54 -33.45
CA SER A 155 -13.67 13.20 -34.75
C SER A 155 -12.94 12.35 -35.81
N SER A 156 -12.06 11.45 -35.36
CA SER A 156 -11.25 10.58 -36.21
C SER A 156 -11.99 9.35 -36.77
N ILE A 157 -13.25 9.11 -36.35
CA ILE A 157 -13.97 7.88 -36.64
C ILE A 157 -14.97 8.09 -37.80
N GLU A 158 -14.75 7.37 -38.90
CA GLU A 158 -15.64 7.38 -40.07
C GLU A 158 -16.92 6.55 -39.81
N PRO A 159 -18.07 6.94 -40.38
CA PRO A 159 -19.30 6.15 -40.30
C PRO A 159 -19.11 4.72 -40.85
N GLY A 160 -19.60 3.72 -40.12
CA GLY A 160 -19.45 2.30 -40.44
C GLY A 160 -18.12 1.68 -39.98
N SER A 161 -17.17 2.47 -39.52
CA SER A 161 -15.90 1.98 -38.96
C SER A 161 -16.04 1.63 -37.47
N THR A 162 -15.22 0.68 -37.01
CA THR A 162 -15.16 0.27 -35.60
C THR A 162 -13.73 0.40 -35.10
N VAL A 163 -13.52 1.25 -34.10
CA VAL A 163 -12.23 1.46 -33.45
C VAL A 163 -12.19 0.67 -32.16
N THR A 164 -11.06 0.02 -31.89
CA THR A 164 -10.82 -0.70 -30.64
C THR A 164 -9.85 0.08 -29.79
N VAL A 165 -10.29 0.51 -28.60
CA VAL A 165 -9.44 1.19 -27.61
C VAL A 165 -9.27 0.29 -26.39
N LYS A 166 -8.15 0.41 -25.68
CA LYS A 166 -7.90 -0.36 -24.45
C LYS A 166 -8.32 0.46 -23.23
N TRP A 167 -9.27 -0.06 -22.44
CA TRP A 167 -9.73 0.55 -21.19
C TRP A 167 -9.73 -0.50 -20.07
N ARG A 168 -9.10 -0.19 -18.92
CA ARG A 168 -8.94 -1.11 -17.77
C ARG A 168 -8.41 -2.51 -18.17
N GLY A 169 -7.51 -2.56 -19.16
CA GLY A 169 -6.97 -3.83 -19.69
C GLY A 169 -7.89 -4.60 -20.64
N LYS A 170 -9.15 -4.19 -20.79
CA LYS A 170 -10.15 -4.78 -21.69
C LYS A 170 -10.23 -3.97 -23.00
N PRO A 171 -10.49 -4.60 -24.16
CA PRO A 171 -10.82 -3.87 -25.36
C PRO A 171 -12.23 -3.28 -25.24
N VAL A 172 -12.41 -2.05 -25.71
CA VAL A 172 -13.71 -1.40 -25.88
C VAL A 172 -13.86 -1.07 -27.36
N PHE A 173 -14.96 -1.53 -27.94
CA PHE A 173 -15.33 -1.23 -29.32
C PHE A 173 -16.16 0.03 -29.34
N ILE A 174 -15.70 0.99 -30.14
CA ILE A 174 -16.41 2.23 -30.44
C ILE A 174 -16.74 2.15 -31.92
N ARG A 175 -18.02 1.98 -32.22
CA ARG A 175 -18.53 1.97 -33.59
C ARG A 175 -19.37 3.22 -33.83
N ARG A 176 -19.05 3.91 -34.92
CA ARG A 176 -19.93 4.93 -35.48
C ARG A 176 -20.88 4.26 -36.46
N ARG A 177 -22.16 4.13 -36.08
CA ARG A 177 -23.17 3.42 -36.87
C ARG A 177 -23.71 4.30 -37.98
N THR A 178 -24.08 3.67 -39.10
CA THR A 178 -24.84 4.33 -40.18
C THR A 178 -26.35 4.31 -39.85
N ASP A 179 -27.13 5.12 -40.56
CA ASP A 179 -28.59 5.11 -40.39
C ASP A 179 -29.21 3.74 -40.69
N ASP A 180 -28.62 2.98 -41.60
CA ASP A 180 -29.07 1.64 -41.95
C ASP A 180 -28.71 0.61 -40.87
N ASP A 181 -27.55 0.74 -40.23
CA ASP A 181 -27.18 -0.05 -39.04
C ASP A 181 -28.18 0.19 -37.89
N ILE A 182 -28.60 1.44 -37.68
CA ILE A 182 -29.57 1.81 -36.63
C ILE A 182 -30.94 1.22 -36.93
N LYS A 183 -31.41 1.32 -38.18
CA LYS A 183 -32.68 0.69 -38.60
C LYS A 183 -32.63 -0.82 -38.43
N LEU A 184 -31.52 -1.46 -38.82
CA LEU A 184 -31.32 -2.89 -38.67
C LEU A 184 -31.40 -3.28 -37.19
N ALA A 185 -30.67 -2.58 -36.31
CA ALA A 185 -30.68 -2.83 -34.87
C ALA A 185 -32.09 -2.77 -34.26
N ASN A 186 -32.88 -1.78 -34.66
CA ASN A 186 -34.24 -1.55 -34.17
C ASN A 186 -35.29 -2.48 -34.78
N SER A 187 -35.04 -3.03 -35.97
CA SER A 187 -35.95 -3.97 -36.65
C SER A 187 -35.93 -5.38 -36.08
N VAL A 188 -34.94 -5.72 -35.24
CA VAL A 188 -34.81 -7.05 -34.65
C VAL A 188 -35.89 -7.28 -33.59
N ASP A 189 -36.66 -8.37 -33.74
CA ASP A 189 -37.62 -8.80 -32.72
C ASP A 189 -36.93 -9.13 -31.40
N ILE A 190 -37.33 -8.44 -30.34
CA ILE A 190 -36.73 -8.50 -29.01
C ILE A 190 -36.96 -9.86 -28.37
N ASN A 191 -38.10 -10.51 -28.64
CA ASN A 191 -38.44 -11.81 -28.05
C ASN A 191 -37.62 -12.96 -28.64
N SER A 192 -37.09 -12.78 -29.85
CA SER A 192 -36.17 -13.74 -30.48
C SER A 192 -34.77 -13.75 -29.84
N LEU A 193 -34.43 -12.73 -29.05
CA LEU A 193 -33.12 -12.60 -28.42
C LEU A 193 -33.04 -13.47 -27.17
N ARG A 194 -31.86 -14.05 -26.94
CA ARG A 194 -31.57 -14.78 -25.71
C ARG A 194 -31.57 -13.86 -24.48
N ASP A 195 -31.05 -12.65 -24.65
CA ASP A 195 -31.00 -11.59 -23.65
C ASP A 195 -31.77 -10.39 -24.21
N PRO A 196 -33.10 -10.31 -23.95
CA PRO A 196 -33.98 -9.31 -24.54
C PRO A 196 -33.60 -7.90 -24.08
N GLN A 197 -33.09 -7.10 -25.00
CA GLN A 197 -32.72 -5.71 -24.74
C GLN A 197 -32.95 -4.83 -25.97
N GLN A 198 -33.57 -3.68 -25.76
CA GLN A 198 -33.77 -2.68 -26.81
C GLN A 198 -32.48 -1.91 -27.10
N ASP A 199 -32.31 -1.44 -28.35
CA ASP A 199 -31.13 -0.66 -28.71
C ASP A 199 -31.08 0.67 -27.94
N ALA A 200 -32.22 1.34 -27.77
CA ALA A 200 -32.36 2.61 -27.06
C ALA A 200 -31.93 2.54 -25.58
N GLU A 201 -31.96 1.35 -24.97
CA GLU A 201 -31.49 1.15 -23.59
C GLU A 201 -29.97 0.94 -23.52
N ARG A 202 -29.36 0.52 -24.64
CA ARG A 202 -27.92 0.23 -24.74
C ARG A 202 -27.10 1.45 -25.12
N VAL A 203 -27.69 2.38 -25.86
CA VAL A 203 -26.99 3.56 -26.38
C VAL A 203 -27.67 4.85 -25.92
N LYS A 204 -26.87 5.83 -25.53
CA LYS A 204 -27.37 7.20 -25.24
C LYS A 204 -27.63 8.00 -26.52
N ASN A 205 -26.76 7.83 -27.52
CA ASN A 205 -26.90 8.42 -28.85
C ASN A 205 -26.88 7.27 -29.86
N PRO A 206 -27.90 7.12 -30.74
CA PRO A 206 -27.97 6.00 -31.66
C PRO A 206 -26.82 5.97 -32.68
N GLU A 207 -26.18 7.09 -32.99
CA GLU A 207 -25.00 7.11 -33.88
C GLU A 207 -23.80 6.35 -33.27
N TRP A 208 -23.67 6.36 -31.94
CA TRP A 208 -22.48 5.86 -31.26
C TRP A 208 -22.80 4.62 -30.43
N LEU A 209 -22.24 3.49 -30.83
CA LEU A 209 -22.28 2.27 -30.04
C LEU A 209 -20.92 2.05 -29.36
N ILE A 210 -20.97 2.00 -28.03
CA ILE A 210 -19.80 1.75 -27.18
C ILE A 210 -20.07 0.45 -26.41
N VAL A 211 -19.28 -0.58 -26.66
CA VAL A 211 -19.41 -1.88 -25.97
C VAL A 211 -18.04 -2.42 -25.55
N VAL A 212 -17.99 -3.11 -24.42
CA VAL A 212 -16.80 -3.84 -23.99
C VAL A 212 -16.63 -5.07 -24.87
N GLY A 213 -15.49 -5.17 -25.55
CA GLY A 213 -15.14 -6.24 -26.49
C GLY A 213 -14.74 -7.55 -25.81
N VAL A 214 -15.40 -7.91 -24.72
CA VAL A 214 -15.15 -9.13 -23.94
C VAL A 214 -16.38 -10.01 -24.06
N CYS A 215 -16.22 -11.15 -24.75
CA CYS A 215 -17.28 -12.12 -24.95
C CYS A 215 -17.77 -12.67 -23.60
N THR A 216 -19.09 -12.64 -23.38
CA THR A 216 -19.74 -13.04 -22.12
C THR A 216 -19.72 -14.55 -21.88
N HIS A 217 -19.20 -15.35 -22.82
CA HIS A 217 -18.98 -16.78 -22.61
C HIS A 217 -17.79 -17.02 -21.65
N LEU A 218 -16.57 -16.72 -22.12
CA LEU A 218 -15.32 -16.99 -21.39
C LEU A 218 -14.27 -15.87 -21.56
N GLY A 219 -14.68 -14.69 -22.01
CA GLY A 219 -13.82 -13.51 -22.05
C GLY A 219 -12.92 -13.35 -23.27
N CYS A 220 -13.09 -14.15 -24.32
CA CYS A 220 -12.41 -13.93 -25.61
C CYS A 220 -12.79 -12.59 -26.27
N ILE A 221 -11.94 -12.10 -27.17
CA ILE A 221 -12.18 -10.85 -27.92
C ILE A 221 -12.91 -11.17 -29.24
N PRO A 222 -14.15 -10.69 -29.43
CA PRO A 222 -14.85 -10.82 -30.71
C PRO A 222 -14.19 -10.01 -31.83
N LEU A 223 -14.17 -10.55 -33.04
CA LEU A 223 -13.71 -9.85 -34.24
C LEU A 223 -14.82 -8.90 -34.75
N PRO A 224 -14.53 -7.63 -35.05
CA PRO A 224 -15.49 -6.68 -35.59
C PRO A 224 -15.83 -6.99 -37.06
N ASN A 225 -17.04 -6.61 -37.50
CA ASN A 225 -17.54 -6.80 -38.87
C ASN A 225 -17.47 -8.26 -39.34
N ALA A 226 -17.66 -9.21 -38.43
CA ALA A 226 -17.57 -10.63 -38.71
C ALA A 226 -18.79 -11.39 -38.18
N GLY A 227 -19.08 -12.53 -38.82
CA GLY A 227 -20.20 -13.40 -38.48
C GLY A 227 -21.53 -13.04 -39.16
N ASP A 228 -22.51 -13.92 -38.95
CA ASP A 228 -23.79 -13.93 -39.67
C ASP A 228 -24.69 -12.69 -39.48
N PHE A 229 -24.43 -11.82 -38.50
CA PHE A 229 -25.32 -10.71 -38.10
C PHE A 229 -24.69 -9.32 -38.21
N GLY A 230 -23.59 -9.18 -38.95
CA GLY A 230 -22.97 -7.88 -39.27
C GLY A 230 -22.35 -7.11 -38.10
N GLY A 231 -22.36 -7.67 -36.88
CA GLY A 231 -21.74 -7.08 -35.70
C GLY A 231 -20.37 -7.69 -35.41
N TRP A 232 -20.35 -8.65 -34.49
CA TRP A 232 -19.10 -9.27 -34.03
C TRP A 232 -19.17 -10.79 -33.99
N PHE A 233 -18.02 -11.44 -34.24
CA PHE A 233 -17.89 -12.89 -34.16
C PHE A 233 -16.78 -13.29 -33.19
N CYS A 234 -17.11 -14.12 -32.21
CA CYS A 234 -16.15 -14.70 -31.28
C CYS A 234 -15.69 -16.08 -31.78
N PRO A 235 -14.44 -16.23 -32.25
CA PRO A 235 -13.96 -17.47 -32.86
C PRO A 235 -13.75 -18.61 -31.84
N CYS A 236 -13.74 -18.32 -30.55
CA CYS A 236 -13.44 -19.33 -29.52
C CYS A 236 -14.47 -20.46 -29.48
N HIS A 237 -15.76 -20.12 -29.54
CA HIS A 237 -16.87 -21.10 -29.49
C HIS A 237 -18.02 -20.72 -30.42
N GLY A 238 -17.77 -19.83 -31.39
CA GLY A 238 -18.75 -19.44 -32.40
C GLY A 238 -19.90 -18.58 -31.87
N SER A 239 -19.65 -17.65 -30.95
CA SER A 239 -20.68 -16.69 -30.53
C SER A 239 -20.80 -15.55 -31.54
N HIS A 240 -22.01 -15.28 -32.04
CA HIS A 240 -22.28 -14.18 -32.97
C HIS A 240 -23.11 -13.10 -32.30
N TYR A 241 -22.65 -11.87 -32.42
CA TYR A 241 -23.30 -10.67 -31.93
C TYR A 241 -23.79 -9.82 -33.09
N ASP A 242 -24.97 -9.20 -32.92
CA ASP A 242 -25.52 -8.26 -33.89
C ASP A 242 -24.84 -6.88 -33.83
N ILE A 243 -25.29 -5.96 -34.67
CA ILE A 243 -24.76 -4.59 -34.75
C ILE A 243 -24.96 -3.74 -33.48
N SER A 244 -25.80 -4.18 -32.53
CA SER A 244 -26.01 -3.56 -31.20
C SER A 244 -25.16 -4.25 -30.12
N GLY A 245 -24.42 -5.31 -30.48
CA GLY A 245 -23.63 -6.12 -29.57
C GLY A 245 -24.47 -7.12 -28.78
N ARG A 246 -25.67 -7.48 -29.27
CA ARG A 246 -26.57 -8.45 -28.64
C ARG A 246 -26.29 -9.85 -29.14
N ILE A 247 -26.37 -10.84 -28.25
CA ILE A 247 -26.07 -12.23 -28.57
C ILE A 247 -27.21 -12.84 -29.40
N ARG A 248 -26.85 -13.41 -30.56
CA ARG A 248 -27.81 -14.07 -31.48
C ARG A 248 -27.60 -15.58 -31.54
N LYS A 249 -26.35 -16.03 -31.54
CA LYS A 249 -25.97 -17.44 -31.74
C LYS A 249 -24.72 -17.79 -30.93
N GLY A 250 -24.57 -19.06 -30.58
CA GLY A 250 -23.43 -19.60 -29.83
C GLY A 250 -23.73 -19.81 -28.34
N PRO A 251 -22.72 -20.13 -27.51
CA PRO A 251 -22.90 -20.46 -26.09
C PRO A 251 -22.89 -19.25 -25.15
N ALA A 252 -22.59 -18.04 -25.63
CA ALA A 252 -22.58 -16.85 -24.78
C ALA A 252 -23.99 -16.59 -24.17
N PRO A 253 -24.10 -16.41 -22.84
CA PRO A 253 -25.41 -16.25 -22.19
C PRO A 253 -26.00 -14.83 -22.34
N TYR A 254 -25.14 -13.80 -22.38
CA TYR A 254 -25.56 -12.38 -22.30
C TYR A 254 -25.05 -11.53 -23.46
N ASN A 255 -25.66 -10.37 -23.65
CA ASN A 255 -25.20 -9.34 -24.59
C ASN A 255 -23.83 -8.76 -24.17
N LEU A 256 -23.10 -8.13 -25.10
CA LEU A 256 -21.88 -7.40 -24.75
C LEU A 256 -22.20 -6.26 -23.80
N GLU A 257 -21.36 -6.12 -22.76
CA GLU A 257 -21.50 -5.10 -21.72
C GLU A 257 -21.30 -3.71 -22.31
N VAL A 258 -22.16 -2.76 -21.93
CA VAL A 258 -22.00 -1.34 -22.26
C VAL A 258 -21.28 -0.68 -21.07
N PRO A 259 -20.08 -0.09 -21.26
CA PRO A 259 -19.39 0.57 -20.16
C PRO A 259 -20.10 1.86 -19.76
N THR A 260 -19.80 2.40 -18.59
CA THR A 260 -20.26 3.75 -18.22
C THR A 260 -19.50 4.78 -19.05
N TYR A 261 -20.21 5.63 -19.79
CA TYR A 261 -19.59 6.68 -20.59
C TYR A 261 -20.42 7.97 -20.59
N SER A 262 -19.77 9.10 -20.89
CA SER A 262 -20.39 10.41 -21.07
C SER A 262 -19.76 11.17 -22.24
N PHE A 263 -20.57 11.93 -22.97
CA PHE A 263 -20.10 12.85 -24.01
C PHE A 263 -19.72 14.19 -23.37
N LEU A 264 -18.54 14.71 -23.73
CA LEU A 264 -18.04 16.03 -23.33
C LEU A 264 -18.21 17.05 -24.48
N GLU A 265 -18.11 18.34 -24.17
CA GLU A 265 -18.40 19.47 -25.09
C GLU A 265 -17.48 19.57 -26.32
N GLU A 266 -16.43 18.75 -26.41
CA GLU A 266 -15.39 18.82 -27.45
C GLU A 266 -15.38 17.60 -28.40
N ASN A 267 -16.52 16.94 -28.65
CA ASN A 267 -16.57 15.66 -29.37
C ASN A 267 -15.68 14.57 -28.74
N LYS A 268 -15.43 14.69 -27.44
CA LYS A 268 -14.69 13.70 -26.65
C LYS A 268 -15.65 12.79 -25.92
N LEU A 269 -15.34 11.51 -25.95
CA LEU A 269 -16.02 10.47 -25.19
C LEU A 269 -15.18 10.16 -23.96
N LEU A 270 -15.76 10.31 -22.77
CA LEU A 270 -15.19 9.84 -21.53
C LEU A 270 -15.75 8.46 -21.20
N ILE A 271 -14.87 7.46 -21.02
CA ILE A 271 -15.23 6.10 -20.63
C ILE A 271 -14.70 5.85 -19.21
N GLY A 272 -15.60 5.50 -18.28
CA GLY A 272 -15.28 5.10 -16.91
C GLY A 272 -15.54 6.14 -15.84
#